data_AF-A0AAV3AHJ5-F1
#
_entry.id   AF-A0AAV3AHJ5-F1
#
_cell.length_a   1.000
_cell.length_b   1.000
_cell.length_c   1.000
_cell.angle_alpha   90.00
_cell.angle_beta   90.00
_cell.angle_gamma   90.00
#
_symmetry.space_group_name_H-M   'P 1'
#
loop_
_entity.id
_entity.type
_entity.pdbx_description
1 polymer ?
#
loop_
_entity_poly.entity_id
_entity_poly.type
_entity_poly.pdbx_seq_one_letter_code
_entity_poly.pdbx_strand_id
1 'polypeptide(L)'
;MKLLSSVLVRRLLHNKYVADVIRYHEQSLQMYKTHLDHLFIRLTDVLSPKCLVICNMSMSVGFKASEVLEYPIPNVRWDIIEGNFYSATLADLHQLDVIDFHVRFKLRSRVKDATHSNQLAHEKYTCILMAHID
;
A
#
# COMPACT_ATOMS: atom_id res chain seq x y z
N MET A 1 -40.93 13.44 0.33
CA MET A 1 -40.17 12.27 -0.17
C MET A 1 -38.70 12.68 -0.28
N LYS A 2 -37.87 12.39 0.73
CA LYS A 2 -36.42 12.68 0.70
C LYS A 2 -35.70 11.44 0.18
N LEU A 3 -35.40 11.40 -1.11
CA LEU A 3 -34.38 10.50 -1.66
C LEU A 3 -33.02 11.19 -1.41
N LEU A 4 -32.49 11.05 -0.19
CA LEU A 4 -31.06 11.23 0.04
C LEU A 4 -30.42 9.88 -0.23
N SER A 5 -30.00 9.69 -1.48
CA SER A 5 -29.10 8.61 -1.86
C SER A 5 -27.91 8.59 -0.90
N SER A 6 -27.68 7.45 -0.25
CA SER A 6 -26.49 7.21 0.52
C SER A 6 -25.28 7.33 -0.40
N VAL A 7 -24.54 8.43 -0.30
CA VAL A 7 -23.25 8.55 -0.97
C VAL A 7 -22.31 7.54 -0.30
N LEU A 8 -22.12 6.39 -0.93
CA LEU A 8 -21.10 5.43 -0.56
C LEU A 8 -19.74 6.08 -0.88
N VAL A 9 -19.08 6.65 0.13
CA VAL A 9 -17.75 7.24 -0.06
C VAL A 9 -16.75 6.09 -0.07
N ARG A 10 -16.27 5.72 -1.25
CA ARG A 10 -15.22 4.73 -1.45
C ARG A 10 -13.86 5.42 -1.35
N ARG A 11 -13.00 5.00 -0.42
CA ARG A 11 -11.65 5.56 -0.23
C ARG A 11 -10.61 4.46 -0.38
N LEU A 12 -9.57 4.76 -1.14
CA LEU A 12 -8.42 3.87 -1.28
C LEU A 12 -7.28 4.40 -0.40
N LEU A 13 -6.76 3.54 0.47
CA LEU A 13 -5.55 3.80 1.23
C LEU A 13 -4.36 3.19 0.48
N HIS A 14 -3.55 4.07 -0.12
CA HIS A 14 -2.35 3.63 -0.81
C HIS A 14 -1.14 3.58 0.10
N ASN A 15 -0.61 2.37 0.32
CA ASN A 15 0.61 2.17 1.09
C ASN A 15 1.81 2.81 0.37
N LYS A 16 2.34 3.88 0.98
CA LYS A 16 3.47 4.66 0.48
C LYS A 16 4.81 4.21 1.08
N TYR A 17 4.84 3.13 1.87
CA TYR A 17 5.99 2.76 2.70
C TYR A 17 7.32 2.66 1.94
N VAL A 18 7.30 2.16 0.70
CA VAL A 18 8.50 2.10 -0.16
C VAL A 18 9.18 3.46 -0.30
N ALA A 19 8.41 4.53 -0.47
CA ALA A 19 8.94 5.88 -0.59
C ALA A 19 9.51 6.37 0.76
N ASP A 20 8.90 5.97 1.88
CA ASP A 20 9.35 6.34 3.22
C ASP A 20 10.66 5.63 3.60
N VAL A 21 10.81 4.35 3.25
CA VAL A 21 12.07 3.60 3.45
C VAL A 21 13.21 4.20 2.64
N ILE A 22 12.95 4.49 1.36
CA ILE A 22 13.97 5.08 0.47
C ILE A 22 14.42 6.46 0.97
N ARG A 23 13.49 7.24 1.57
CA ARG A 23 13.74 8.62 1.96
C ARG A 23 14.28 8.80 3.39
N TYR A 24 13.90 7.95 4.34
CA TYR A 24 14.12 8.18 5.78
C TYR A 24 15.02 7.14 6.47
N HIS A 25 15.52 6.12 5.76
CA HIS A 25 16.56 5.17 6.22
C HIS A 25 16.27 4.48 7.58
N GLU A 26 17.23 4.40 8.51
CA GLU A 26 17.28 3.48 9.67
C GLU A 26 16.06 3.51 10.61
N GLN A 27 15.30 4.61 10.67
CA GLN A 27 14.10 4.72 11.52
C GLN A 27 12.79 4.51 10.75
N SER A 28 12.86 4.27 9.44
CA SER A 28 11.68 4.29 8.55
C SER A 28 10.63 3.24 8.89
N LEU A 29 11.00 2.01 9.26
CA LEU A 29 10.03 0.95 9.57
C LEU A 29 9.26 1.23 10.86
N GLN A 30 9.94 1.58 11.95
CA GLN A 30 9.27 1.84 13.22
C GLN A 30 8.37 3.08 13.13
N MET A 31 8.85 4.14 12.47
CA MET A 31 8.05 5.35 12.23
C MET A 31 6.84 5.05 11.34
N TYR A 32 7.02 4.23 10.31
CA TYR A 32 5.91 3.79 9.46
C TYR A 32 4.84 3.04 10.26
N LYS A 33 5.23 2.07 11.10
CA LYS A 33 4.28 1.32 11.95
C LYS A 33 3.48 2.28 12.84
N THR A 34 4.18 3.17 13.56
CA THR A 34 3.53 4.17 14.43
C THR A 34 2.58 5.09 13.66
N HIS A 35 2.98 5.60 12.50
CA HIS A 35 2.10 6.44 11.68
C HIS A 35 0.90 5.67 11.12
N LEU A 36 1.09 4.41 10.78
CA LEU A 36 0.03 3.56 10.25
C LEU A 36 -1.02 3.26 11.33
N ASP A 37 -0.60 3.00 12.56
CA ASP A 37 -1.49 2.83 13.72
C ASP A 37 -2.37 4.08 13.91
N HIS A 38 -1.74 5.26 13.97
CA HIS A 38 -2.47 6.53 14.11
C HIS A 38 -3.43 6.77 12.95
N LEU A 39 -3.03 6.43 11.72
CA LEU A 39 -3.86 6.58 10.53
C LEU A 39 -5.10 5.66 10.60
N PHE A 40 -4.93 4.41 11.00
CA PHE A 40 -6.02 3.43 11.01
C PHE A 40 -7.04 3.75 12.10
N ILE A 41 -6.56 4.08 13.30
CA ILE A 41 -7.40 4.60 14.39
C ILE A 41 -8.19 5.82 13.90
N ARG A 42 -7.52 6.78 13.26
CA ARG A 42 -8.19 8.00 12.79
C ARG A 42 -9.21 7.73 11.69
N LEU A 43 -8.94 6.79 10.80
CA LEU A 43 -9.87 6.39 9.75
C LEU A 43 -11.11 5.75 10.36
N THR A 44 -10.95 4.84 11.33
CA THR A 44 -12.10 4.19 12.00
C THR A 44 -12.91 5.18 12.84
N ASP A 45 -12.28 6.21 13.40
CA ASP A 45 -12.98 7.23 14.19
C ASP A 45 -13.79 8.22 13.34
N VAL A 46 -13.26 8.59 12.16
CA VAL A 46 -13.81 9.68 11.34
C VAL A 46 -14.74 9.19 10.25
N LEU A 47 -14.50 8.00 9.71
CA LEU A 47 -15.28 7.49 8.59
C LEU A 47 -16.57 6.84 9.06
N SER A 48 -17.63 7.06 8.28
CA SER A 48 -18.89 6.35 8.49
C SER A 48 -18.70 4.85 8.25
N PRO A 49 -19.41 3.96 8.96
CA PRO A 49 -19.44 2.53 8.66
C PRO A 49 -19.87 2.17 7.23
N LYS A 50 -20.47 3.12 6.50
CA LYS A 50 -20.82 2.97 5.08
C LYS A 50 -19.65 3.25 4.13
N CYS A 51 -18.49 3.66 4.64
CA CYS A 51 -17.32 3.89 3.79
C CYS A 51 -16.61 2.57 3.55
N LEU A 52 -16.32 2.28 2.27
CA LEU A 52 -15.39 1.22 1.92
C LEU A 52 -13.98 1.79 1.97
N VAL A 53 -13.12 1.20 2.80
CA VAL A 53 -11.69 1.54 2.87
C VAL A 53 -10.90 0.29 2.49
N ILE A 54 -10.07 0.43 1.47
CA ILE A 54 -9.19 -0.64 1.01
C ILE A 54 -7.74 -0.25 1.28
N CYS A 55 -7.04 -1.06 2.06
CA CYS A 55 -5.60 -0.97 2.26
C CYS A 55 -4.89 -1.78 1.17
N ASN A 56 -4.14 -1.10 0.29
CA ASN A 56 -3.31 -1.83 -0.66
C ASN A 56 -1.87 -1.97 -0.18
N MET A 57 -1.29 -3.16 -0.33
CA MET A 57 0.12 -3.38 -0.02
C MET A 57 1.03 -2.77 -1.09
N SER A 58 2.25 -2.42 -0.69
CA SER A 58 3.24 -1.94 -1.65
C SER A 58 3.70 -3.07 -2.57
N MET A 59 3.97 -2.77 -3.84
CA MET A 59 4.50 -3.77 -4.76
C MET A 59 5.89 -4.26 -4.33
N SER A 60 6.26 -5.45 -4.78
CA SER A 60 7.58 -6.01 -4.52
C SER A 60 8.69 -5.08 -5.00
N VAL A 61 9.51 -4.61 -4.07
CA VAL A 61 10.81 -4.03 -4.39
C VAL A 61 11.83 -5.14 -4.58
N GLY A 62 12.79 -4.90 -5.45
CA GLY A 62 13.96 -5.75 -5.49
C GLY A 62 14.93 -5.31 -6.55
N PHE A 63 16.15 -4.98 -6.15
CA PHE A 63 17.20 -4.55 -7.07
C PHE A 63 17.54 -5.65 -8.09
N LYS A 64 17.31 -5.39 -9.37
CA LYS A 64 18.13 -6.05 -10.41
C LYS A 64 19.57 -5.56 -10.28
N ALA A 65 20.55 -6.34 -10.72
CA ALA A 65 21.96 -5.90 -10.71
C ALA A 65 22.20 -4.57 -11.46
N SER A 66 21.29 -4.20 -12.38
CA SER A 66 21.31 -2.94 -13.14
C SER A 66 20.52 -1.79 -12.49
N GLU A 67 19.83 -2.04 -11.38
CA GLU A 67 18.94 -1.10 -10.70
C GLU A 67 19.70 -0.54 -9.47
N VAL A 68 20.39 0.58 -9.68
CA VAL A 68 21.23 1.23 -8.66
C VAL A 68 20.37 2.21 -7.86
N LEU A 69 20.16 1.93 -6.57
CA LEU A 69 19.85 3.00 -5.64
C LEU A 69 21.11 3.83 -5.46
N GLU A 70 20.97 5.16 -5.46
CA GLU A 70 22.08 6.09 -5.21
C GLU A 70 22.80 5.79 -3.88
N TYR A 71 22.08 5.15 -2.93
CA TYR A 71 22.62 4.61 -1.69
C TYR A 71 22.11 3.18 -1.45
N PRO A 72 22.98 2.19 -1.18
CA PRO A 72 22.55 0.86 -0.78
C PRO A 72 21.88 0.95 0.60
N ILE A 73 20.56 0.76 0.64
CA ILE A 73 19.80 0.68 1.90
C ILE A 73 19.84 -0.78 2.35
N PRO A 74 20.55 -1.11 3.45
CA PRO A 74 20.55 -2.46 3.98
C PRO A 74 19.12 -2.91 4.29
N ASN A 75 18.80 -4.18 4.06
CA ASN A 75 17.54 -4.80 4.48
C ASN A 75 16.22 -4.25 3.91
N VAL A 76 16.23 -3.22 3.05
CA VAL A 76 15.03 -2.63 2.43
C VAL A 76 14.01 -3.62 1.84
N ARG A 77 14.45 -4.76 1.30
CA ARG A 77 13.53 -5.82 0.85
C ARG A 77 12.78 -6.46 2.01
N TRP A 78 13.50 -6.78 3.10
CA TRP A 78 12.94 -7.35 4.32
C TRP A 78 12.04 -6.35 5.03
N ASP A 79 12.48 -5.10 5.13
CA ASP A 79 11.70 -4.03 5.73
C ASP A 79 10.36 -3.86 5.00
N ILE A 80 10.35 -3.89 3.66
CA ILE A 80 9.11 -3.78 2.86
C ILE A 80 8.21 -5.00 3.01
N ILE A 81 8.76 -6.20 3.12
CA ILE A 81 7.98 -7.40 3.43
C ILE A 81 7.35 -7.27 4.82
N GLU A 82 8.12 -6.85 5.82
CA GLU A 82 7.64 -6.65 7.18
C GLU A 82 6.59 -5.54 7.29
N GLY A 83 6.82 -4.41 6.63
CA GLY A 83 5.87 -3.29 6.56
C GLY A 83 4.56 -3.68 5.88
N ASN A 84 4.61 -4.43 4.77
CA ASN A 84 3.42 -4.97 4.12
C ASN A 84 2.67 -5.95 5.04
N PHE A 85 3.38 -6.88 5.70
CA PHE A 85 2.78 -7.83 6.62
C PHE A 85 2.11 -7.13 7.82
N TYR A 86 2.80 -6.14 8.41
CA TYR A 86 2.26 -5.32 9.48
C TYR A 86 1.00 -4.57 9.04
N SER A 87 1.05 -3.93 7.87
CA SER A 87 -0.09 -3.19 7.32
C SER A 87 -1.30 -4.09 7.04
N ALA A 88 -1.08 -5.32 6.57
CA ALA A 88 -2.16 -6.28 6.35
C ALA A 88 -2.78 -6.74 7.68
N THR A 89 -1.94 -7.03 8.67
CA THR A 89 -2.38 -7.44 10.02
C THR A 89 -3.19 -6.32 10.69
N LEU A 90 -2.73 -5.07 10.58
CA LEU A 90 -3.44 -3.94 11.15
C LEU A 90 -4.76 -3.65 10.42
N ALA A 91 -4.82 -3.86 9.11
CA ALA A 91 -6.07 -3.73 8.35
C ALA A 91 -7.11 -4.75 8.82
N ASP A 92 -6.70 -6.00 9.02
CA ASP A 92 -7.57 -7.04 9.57
C ASP A 92 -8.10 -6.67 10.96
N LEU A 93 -7.24 -6.16 11.85
CA LEU A 93 -7.63 -5.70 13.19
C LEU A 93 -8.70 -4.60 13.15
N HIS A 94 -8.62 -3.71 12.17
CA HIS A 94 -9.58 -2.62 11.94
C HIS A 94 -10.73 -2.99 10.99
N GLN A 95 -10.87 -4.27 10.60
CA GLN A 95 -11.88 -4.77 9.66
C GLN A 95 -11.90 -4.02 8.32
N LEU A 96 -10.71 -3.66 7.83
CA LEU A 96 -10.52 -3.01 6.54
C LEU A 96 -10.13 -4.04 5.48
N ASP A 97 -10.62 -3.84 4.26
CA ASP A 97 -10.28 -4.71 3.15
C ASP A 97 -8.80 -4.56 2.76
N VAL A 98 -8.17 -5.67 2.38
CA VAL A 98 -6.77 -5.70 1.97
C VAL A 98 -6.64 -6.18 0.53
N ILE A 99 -5.86 -5.44 -0.27
CA ILE A 99 -5.41 -5.90 -1.58
C ILE A 99 -3.89 -6.00 -1.60
N ASP A 100 -3.40 -7.24 -1.69
CA ASP A 100 -1.98 -7.52 -1.80
C ASP A 100 -1.51 -7.44 -3.26
N PHE A 101 -0.77 -6.38 -3.58
CA PHE A 101 -0.09 -6.23 -4.86
C PHE A 101 1.34 -6.78 -4.88
N HIS A 102 1.93 -7.04 -3.71
CA HIS A 102 3.28 -7.61 -3.59
C HIS A 102 3.33 -9.02 -4.20
N VAL A 103 2.36 -9.87 -3.88
CA VAL A 103 2.29 -11.26 -4.39
C VAL A 103 1.75 -11.30 -5.83
N ARG A 104 0.86 -10.37 -6.18
CA ARG A 104 0.21 -10.34 -7.51
C ARG A 104 1.14 -9.81 -8.61
N PHE A 105 2.12 -8.97 -8.29
CA PHE A 105 3.02 -8.36 -9.27
C PHE A 105 4.48 -8.80 -9.05
N LYS A 106 5.04 -9.43 -10.09
CA LYS A 106 6.46 -9.85 -10.15
C LYS A 106 7.39 -8.66 -10.41
N LEU A 107 8.69 -8.84 -10.18
CA LEU A 107 9.74 -7.83 -10.47
C LEU A 107 9.75 -7.30 -11.93
N ARG A 108 9.16 -8.05 -12.88
CA ARG A 108 9.00 -7.64 -14.29
C ARG A 108 7.93 -6.57 -14.49
N SER A 109 7.08 -6.33 -13.50
CA SER A 109 6.01 -5.34 -13.49
C SER A 109 6.51 -3.92 -13.17
N ARG A 110 7.83 -3.71 -13.08
CA ARG A 110 8.46 -2.42 -12.77
C ARG A 110 9.15 -1.78 -13.96
N VAL A 111 9.33 -0.46 -13.90
CA VAL A 111 10.26 0.27 -14.77
C VAL A 111 11.69 0.16 -14.24
N LYS A 112 12.66 0.72 -14.98
CA LYS A 112 14.10 0.54 -14.70
C LYS A 112 14.62 1.20 -13.41
N ASP A 113 13.81 1.98 -12.71
CA ASP A 113 14.19 2.68 -11.46
C ASP A 113 13.93 1.87 -10.19
N ALA A 114 13.55 0.60 -10.33
CA ALA A 114 13.28 -0.34 -9.24
C ALA A 114 12.12 0.01 -8.29
N THR A 115 11.48 1.16 -8.48
CA THR A 115 10.53 1.76 -7.55
C THR A 115 9.15 1.89 -8.17
N HIS A 116 9.08 2.32 -9.44
CA HIS A 116 7.81 2.53 -10.11
C HIS A 116 7.35 1.29 -10.89
N SER A 117 6.04 1.15 -10.97
CA SER A 117 5.37 0.11 -11.76
C SER A 117 5.36 0.51 -13.24
N ASN A 118 5.41 -0.48 -14.14
CA ASN A 118 5.22 -0.23 -15.56
C ASN A 118 3.72 -0.07 -15.89
N GLN A 119 3.42 0.38 -17.11
CA GLN A 119 2.05 0.68 -17.52
C GLN A 119 1.12 -0.54 -17.45
N LEU A 120 1.59 -1.73 -17.85
CA LEU A 120 0.80 -2.97 -17.76
C LEU A 120 0.42 -3.33 -16.31
N ALA A 121 1.28 -2.98 -15.35
CA ALA A 121 0.99 -3.18 -13.94
C ALA A 121 -0.08 -2.19 -13.45
N HIS A 122 -0.04 -0.94 -13.90
CA HIS A 122 -1.09 0.05 -13.61
C HIS A 122 -2.44 -0.34 -14.21
N GLU A 123 -2.48 -0.87 -15.43
CA GLU A 123 -3.71 -1.35 -16.06
C GLU A 123 -4.34 -2.49 -15.25
N LYS A 124 -3.54 -3.50 -14.89
CA LYS A 124 -4.00 -4.62 -14.04
C LYS A 124 -4.43 -4.18 -12.65
N TYR A 125 -3.72 -3.23 -12.06
CA TYR A 125 -4.06 -2.64 -10.77
C TYR A 125 -5.46 -2.04 -10.80
N THR A 126 -5.76 -1.25 -11.83
CA THR A 126 -7.09 -0.66 -12.03
C THR A 126 -8.15 -1.75 -12.20
N CYS A 127 -7.91 -2.78 -13.01
CA CYS A 127 -8.87 -3.89 -13.16
C CYS A 127 -9.14 -4.62 -11.83
N ILE A 128 -8.10 -4.90 -11.04
CA ILE A 128 -8.24 -5.55 -9.73
C ILE A 128 -9.04 -4.67 -8.77
N LEU A 129 -8.75 -3.37 -8.72
CA LEU A 129 -9.49 -2.45 -7.87
C LEU A 129 -10.96 -2.36 -8.27
N MET A 130 -11.25 -2.21 -9.56
CA MET A 130 -12.63 -2.16 -10.06
C MET A 130 -13.38 -3.44 -9.67
N ALA A 131 -12.77 -4.61 -9.87
CA ALA A 131 -13.39 -5.89 -9.48
C ALA A 131 -13.62 -6.08 -7.96
N HIS A 132 -12.92 -5.32 -7.11
CA HIS A 132 -13.12 -5.36 -5.66
C HIS A 132 -14.15 -4.32 -5.19
N ILE A 133 -14.38 -3.29 -6.01
CA ILE A 133 -15.24 -2.16 -5.68
C ILE A 133 -16.63 -2.33 -6.28
N ASP A 134 -16.75 -2.97 -7.44
CA ASP A 134 -18.02 -3.25 -8.13
C ASP A 134 -18.88 -4.28 -7.36
#